data_AF-A0A6P7GU61-F1
#
_entry.id   AF-A0A6P7GU61-F1
#
_cell.length_a   1.000
_cell.length_b   1.000
_cell.length_c   1.000
_cell.angle_alpha   90.00
_cell.angle_beta   90.00
_cell.angle_gamma   90.00
#
_symmetry.space_group_name_H-M   'P 1'
#
loop_
_entity.id
_entity.type
_entity.pdbx_description
1 polymer ?
#
loop_
_entity_poly.entity_id
_entity_poly.type
_entity_poly.pdbx_seq_one_letter_code
_entity_poly.pdbx_strand_id
1 'polypeptide(L)'
;MDKSSKPKRSKNPEENKLDLEFRQILCVIKQFIPYVNSNSHLSAYRSWLEKLSSVQTEKANRNRYLIELAKQIKDNVLVYPFHEKPSGVDLEQFTEAESDGELTEEGNSILCDVLCNANNISADSSLIMPKEYSQNVQERQGNVENIGTNDLSCPKMPEESSWLDLTDGDESQTSIQVAQLNGSGDTKKETKSIQFKDDTTTKEVVDGKVPLKNTNFVPADWKDTIEALQMRLTETLNQNEDLKRMLESQNTALSYEVKAREEVEGKLKKSSELFEKQSEIIHVRNEEAFKKFETSVQMELNDVHHSYQIRMEEMKANYEARIAEIKLEFENDKKAKDQEICRLSEIIHQQCTRMSNEITALKTQVESTFNHKPEDKIILLQKCISKMNKFYQKSEKEYLKQIEKLKQDIEFKDKLQLIQMKTQHAELTVQSSVDRQKHIDDIVNNLEVKYIKMLEMHEKQVMESKKIDDERLQYLKDLLEKHNISFKVF
;
A
#
# COMPACT_ATOMS: atom_id res chain seq x y z
N MET A 1 10.96 68.44 14.50
CA MET A 1 11.63 68.14 13.22
C MET A 1 12.02 66.67 13.22
N ASP A 2 11.36 65.96 12.32
CA ASP A 2 11.57 64.63 11.73
C ASP A 2 12.16 63.47 12.54
N LYS A 3 11.23 62.58 12.90
CA LYS A 3 11.46 61.18 13.25
C LYS A 3 11.86 60.41 11.98
N SER A 4 13.12 59.99 11.93
CA SER A 4 13.68 59.10 10.90
C SER A 4 13.02 57.73 10.94
N SER A 5 12.06 57.50 10.04
CA SER A 5 11.42 56.21 9.77
C SER A 5 12.34 55.35 8.91
N LYS A 6 12.97 54.34 9.52
CA LYS A 6 13.75 53.33 8.79
C LYS A 6 12.79 52.38 8.05
N PRO A 7 13.03 52.08 6.77
CA PRO A 7 12.19 51.16 6.02
C PRO A 7 12.40 49.73 6.53
N LYS A 8 11.33 49.12 7.04
CA LYS A 8 11.27 47.68 7.30
C LYS A 8 11.40 46.96 5.96
N ARG A 9 12.60 46.44 5.70
CA ARG A 9 12.89 45.52 4.59
C ARG A 9 12.22 44.18 4.93
N SER A 10 11.00 43.97 4.46
CA SER A 10 10.32 42.67 4.51
C SER A 10 11.07 41.71 3.60
N LYS A 11 12.06 41.01 4.16
CA LYS A 11 12.57 39.77 3.57
C LYS A 11 11.49 38.73 3.85
N ASN A 12 10.70 38.38 2.84
CA ASN A 12 9.96 37.12 2.83
C ASN A 12 10.76 36.13 1.96
N PRO A 13 11.81 35.47 2.49
CA PRO A 13 12.58 34.48 1.73
C PRO A 13 11.81 33.16 1.49
N GLU A 14 10.56 33.06 1.96
CA GLU A 14 9.76 31.84 1.90
C GLU A 14 8.89 31.72 0.63
N GLU A 15 8.58 32.82 -0.07
CA GLU A 15 7.67 32.78 -1.24
C GLU A 15 8.30 32.20 -2.51
N ASN A 16 9.62 31.95 -2.54
CA ASN A 16 10.33 31.51 -3.74
C ASN A 16 10.77 30.05 -3.75
N LYS A 17 10.39 29.25 -2.74
CA LYS A 17 10.46 27.79 -2.87
C LYS A 17 9.06 27.30 -3.21
N LEU A 18 8.83 27.05 -4.50
CA LEU A 18 7.78 26.11 -4.91
C LEU A 18 7.86 24.90 -3.96
N ASP A 19 6.75 24.64 -3.29
CA ASP A 19 6.56 23.57 -2.34
C ASP A 19 6.87 22.21 -2.96
N LEU A 20 7.20 21.24 -2.12
CA LEU A 20 7.60 19.91 -2.55
C LEU A 20 6.51 19.24 -3.40
N GLU A 21 5.25 19.41 -3.01
CA GLU A 21 4.07 18.88 -3.73
C GLU A 21 4.00 19.39 -5.17
N PHE A 22 4.13 20.71 -5.38
CA PHE A 22 4.14 21.29 -6.72
C PHE A 22 5.24 20.68 -7.61
N ARG A 23 6.45 20.50 -7.08
CA ARG A 23 7.57 19.90 -7.83
C ARG A 23 7.31 18.43 -8.15
N GLN A 24 6.75 17.69 -7.20
CA GLN A 24 6.37 16.30 -7.41
C GLN A 24 5.34 16.18 -8.53
N ILE A 25 4.27 16.98 -8.50
CA ILE A 25 3.24 16.98 -9.55
C ILE A 25 3.82 17.41 -10.91
N LEU A 26 4.76 18.36 -10.96
CA LEU A 26 5.44 18.70 -12.21
C LEU A 26 6.28 17.54 -12.77
N CYS A 27 6.98 16.79 -11.92
CA CYS A 27 7.72 15.59 -12.36
C CYS A 27 6.80 14.53 -12.97
N VAL A 28 5.57 14.42 -12.47
CA VAL A 28 4.52 13.58 -13.04
C VAL A 28 4.12 14.08 -14.42
N ILE A 29 3.66 15.34 -14.49
CA ILE A 29 3.17 15.94 -15.74
C ILE A 29 4.21 15.82 -16.85
N LYS A 30 5.48 16.09 -16.53
CA LYS A 30 6.60 16.06 -17.49
C LYS A 30 6.71 14.72 -18.23
N GLN A 31 6.39 13.60 -17.59
CA GLN A 31 6.46 12.27 -18.21
C GLN A 31 5.39 12.07 -19.29
N PHE A 32 4.26 12.76 -19.17
CA PHE A 32 3.14 12.61 -20.09
C PHE A 32 3.16 13.60 -21.26
N ILE A 33 3.91 14.71 -21.17
CA ILE A 33 4.02 15.74 -22.22
C ILE A 33 4.38 15.17 -23.61
N PRO A 34 5.33 14.22 -23.77
CA PRO A 34 5.69 13.68 -25.08
C PRO A 34 4.56 12.93 -25.81
N TYR A 35 3.53 12.49 -25.08
CA TYR A 35 2.40 11.71 -25.64
C TYR A 35 1.23 12.59 -26.10
N VAL A 36 1.31 13.91 -25.90
CA VAL A 36 0.27 14.86 -26.32
C VAL A 36 0.43 15.17 -27.80
N ASN A 37 -0.47 14.64 -28.63
CA ASN A 37 -0.40 14.80 -30.09
C ASN A 37 -0.96 16.14 -30.61
N SER A 38 -1.71 16.88 -29.79
CA SER A 38 -2.35 18.14 -30.18
C SER A 38 -1.48 19.34 -29.79
N ASN A 39 -0.96 20.06 -30.79
CA ASN A 39 -0.22 21.32 -30.58
C ASN A 39 -1.06 22.37 -29.85
N SER A 40 -2.38 22.37 -30.05
CA SER A 40 -3.30 23.26 -29.34
C SER A 40 -3.33 22.91 -27.84
N HIS A 41 -3.38 21.62 -27.49
CA HIS A 41 -3.34 21.18 -26.09
C HIS A 41 -2.00 21.52 -25.43
N LEU A 42 -0.88 21.30 -26.12
CA LEU A 42 0.45 21.68 -25.63
C LEU A 42 0.56 23.18 -25.32
N SER A 43 -0.01 24.03 -26.18
CA SER A 43 -0.04 25.48 -25.95
C SER A 43 -0.89 25.86 -24.75
N ALA A 44 -2.03 25.18 -24.55
CA ALA A 44 -2.90 25.40 -23.39
C ALA A 44 -2.23 24.94 -22.10
N TYR A 45 -1.65 23.74 -22.07
CA TYR A 45 -0.87 23.20 -20.95
C TYR A 45 0.27 24.12 -20.54
N ARG A 46 1.02 24.64 -21.52
CA ARG A 46 2.10 25.60 -21.25
C ARG A 46 1.58 26.87 -20.58
N SER A 47 0.46 27.42 -21.08
CA SER A 47 -0.14 28.65 -20.53
C SER A 47 -0.64 28.44 -19.10
N TRP A 48 -1.26 27.28 -18.82
CA TRP A 48 -1.72 26.90 -17.49
C TRP A 48 -0.58 26.64 -16.51
N LEU A 49 0.45 25.91 -16.91
CA LEU A 49 1.64 25.69 -16.08
C LEU A 49 2.36 27.00 -15.74
N GLU A 50 2.42 27.93 -16.69
CA GLU A 50 2.98 29.27 -16.46
C GLU A 50 2.13 30.07 -15.46
N LYS A 51 0.80 30.09 -15.61
CA LYS A 51 -0.10 30.74 -14.64
C LYS A 51 0.00 30.12 -13.25
N LEU A 52 -0.01 28.78 -13.16
CA LEU A 52 0.09 28.05 -11.90
C LEU A 52 1.47 28.19 -11.25
N SER A 53 2.53 28.49 -12.01
CA SER A 53 3.84 28.80 -11.44
C SER A 53 3.96 30.19 -10.80
N SER A 54 2.94 31.05 -10.98
CA SER A 54 2.92 32.41 -10.42
C SER A 54 2.74 32.38 -8.90
N VAL A 55 3.46 33.27 -8.20
CA VAL A 55 3.46 33.39 -6.73
C VAL A 55 2.10 33.85 -6.18
N GLN A 56 1.25 34.45 -7.01
CA GLN A 56 -0.02 35.05 -6.57
C GLN A 56 -1.14 34.04 -6.30
N THR A 57 -0.99 32.78 -6.71
CA THR A 57 -2.04 31.76 -6.55
C THR A 57 -1.95 31.07 -5.20
N GLU A 58 -3.08 30.91 -4.52
CA GLU A 58 -3.17 30.18 -3.27
C GLU A 58 -2.67 28.73 -3.43
N LYS A 59 -1.77 28.29 -2.55
CA LYS A 59 -1.06 27.00 -2.62
C LYS A 59 -2.01 25.81 -2.85
N ALA A 60 -3.08 25.72 -2.06
CA ALA A 60 -4.04 24.61 -2.11
C ALA A 60 -4.78 24.56 -3.45
N ASN A 61 -5.28 25.71 -3.91
CA ASN A 61 -5.96 25.82 -5.20
C ASN A 61 -5.02 25.49 -6.36
N ARG A 62 -3.81 26.03 -6.36
CA ARG A 62 -2.78 25.72 -7.36
C ARG A 62 -2.48 24.23 -7.45
N ASN A 63 -2.29 23.55 -6.31
CA ASN A 63 -1.99 22.12 -6.29
C ASN A 63 -3.20 21.29 -6.77
N ARG A 64 -4.44 21.69 -6.43
CA ARG A 64 -5.68 21.07 -6.97
C ARG A 64 -5.75 21.19 -8.49
N TYR A 65 -5.49 22.38 -9.03
CA TYR A 65 -5.44 22.61 -10.49
C TYR A 65 -4.34 21.79 -11.18
N LEU A 66 -3.16 21.63 -10.56
CA LEU A 66 -2.08 20.82 -11.13
C LEU A 66 -2.41 19.32 -11.14
N ILE A 67 -3.06 18.79 -10.11
CA ILE A 67 -3.47 17.39 -10.05
C ILE A 67 -4.50 17.10 -11.14
N GLU A 68 -5.51 17.97 -11.27
CA GLU A 68 -6.54 17.81 -12.30
C GLU A 68 -5.93 17.93 -13.71
N LEU A 69 -5.00 18.88 -13.91
CA LEU A 69 -4.25 19.00 -15.14
C LEU A 69 -3.43 17.72 -15.45
N ALA A 70 -2.78 17.13 -14.44
CA ALA A 70 -2.02 15.89 -14.61
C ALA A 70 -2.92 14.72 -15.03
N LYS A 71 -4.11 14.62 -14.44
CA LYS A 71 -5.14 13.62 -14.80
C LYS A 71 -5.58 13.79 -16.25
N GLN A 72 -5.93 15.01 -16.65
CA GLN A 72 -6.36 15.33 -18.01
C GLN A 72 -5.27 15.09 -19.07
N ILE A 73 -4.00 15.37 -18.75
CA ILE A 73 -2.86 15.05 -19.63
C ILE A 73 -2.70 13.54 -19.77
N LYS A 74 -2.78 12.79 -18.67
CA LYS A 74 -2.68 11.31 -18.66
C LYS A 74 -3.78 10.67 -19.52
N ASP A 75 -5.01 11.19 -19.41
CA ASP A 75 -6.16 10.67 -20.15
C ASP A 75 -6.22 11.20 -21.61
N ASN A 76 -5.33 12.15 -21.97
CA ASN A 76 -5.32 12.85 -23.25
C ASN A 76 -6.67 13.51 -23.61
N VAL A 77 -7.39 14.00 -22.58
CA VAL A 77 -8.65 14.73 -22.72
C VAL A 77 -8.49 16.10 -22.08
N LEU A 78 -8.72 17.16 -22.85
CA LEU A 78 -8.63 18.54 -22.37
C LEU A 78 -10.03 19.12 -22.18
N VAL A 79 -10.48 19.25 -20.93
CA VAL A 79 -11.81 19.75 -20.58
C VAL A 79 -11.69 21.17 -19.98
N TYR A 80 -12.81 21.87 -19.81
CA TYR A 80 -12.86 23.09 -19.01
C TYR A 80 -12.27 22.85 -17.61
N PRO A 81 -11.46 23.79 -17.05
CA PRO A 81 -11.09 25.09 -17.62
C PRO A 81 -9.83 25.06 -18.52
N PHE A 82 -9.18 23.91 -18.69
CA PHE A 82 -7.87 23.79 -19.32
C PHE A 82 -7.84 23.93 -20.84
N HIS A 83 -9.00 23.80 -21.51
CA HIS A 83 -9.09 23.98 -22.96
C HIS A 83 -8.99 25.46 -23.39
N GLU A 84 -9.24 26.39 -22.48
CA GLU A 84 -9.07 27.82 -22.71
C GLU A 84 -7.78 28.33 -22.10
N LYS A 85 -7.27 29.46 -22.61
CA LYS A 85 -6.12 30.13 -22.01
C LYS A 85 -6.55 30.68 -20.64
N PRO A 86 -5.76 30.47 -19.56
CA PRO A 86 -6.14 30.94 -18.24
C PRO A 86 -6.40 32.45 -18.27
N SER A 87 -7.54 32.87 -17.72
CA SER A 87 -7.90 34.29 -17.67
C SER A 87 -6.89 35.05 -16.79
N GLY A 88 -6.70 36.33 -17.08
CA GLY A 88 -5.80 37.19 -16.31
C GLY A 88 -6.27 37.42 -14.86
N VAL A 89 -7.54 37.11 -14.59
CA VAL A 89 -8.20 37.24 -13.28
C VAL A 89 -7.73 36.12 -12.33
N ASP A 90 -7.99 36.26 -11.05
CA ASP A 90 -7.71 35.23 -10.03
C ASP A 90 -8.29 33.87 -10.45
N LEU A 91 -7.63 32.78 -10.05
CA LEU A 91 -8.11 31.41 -10.34
C LEU A 91 -9.52 31.26 -9.79
N GLU A 92 -10.49 31.01 -10.67
CA GLU A 92 -11.85 30.69 -10.24
C GLU A 92 -11.81 29.45 -9.34
N GLN A 93 -12.54 29.48 -8.23
CA GLN A 93 -12.69 28.28 -7.41
C GLN A 93 -13.42 27.24 -8.27
N PHE A 94 -12.92 25.99 -8.29
CA PHE A 94 -13.64 24.90 -8.91
C PHE A 94 -15.03 24.85 -8.28
N THR A 95 -16.05 25.31 -9.00
CA THR A 95 -17.42 25.18 -8.54
C THR A 95 -17.70 23.69 -8.53
N GLU A 96 -17.82 23.10 -7.35
CA GLU A 96 -18.13 21.68 -7.13
C GLU A 96 -19.50 21.26 -7.66
N ALA A 97 -20.19 22.17 -8.36
CA ALA A 97 -21.41 21.91 -9.08
C ALA A 97 -21.12 20.99 -10.28
N GLU A 98 -21.75 19.81 -10.28
CA GLU A 98 -21.79 18.79 -11.35
C GLU A 98 -20.83 17.60 -11.26
N SER A 99 -20.12 17.43 -10.14
CA SER A 99 -19.55 16.11 -9.78
C SER A 99 -20.11 15.65 -8.44
N ASP A 100 -21.26 14.98 -8.47
CA ASP A 100 -21.80 14.22 -7.32
C ASP A 100 -20.91 13.01 -6.93
N GLY A 101 -19.73 12.88 -7.54
CA GLY A 101 -18.63 12.08 -7.01
C GLY A 101 -17.96 12.83 -5.87
N GLU A 102 -18.33 12.46 -4.65
CA GLU A 102 -17.51 12.53 -3.44
C GLU A 102 -16.02 12.37 -3.82
N LEU A 103 -15.11 13.19 -3.28
CA LEU A 103 -13.66 13.08 -3.51
C LEU A 103 -13.19 11.68 -3.06
N THR A 104 -13.33 10.72 -3.97
CA THR A 104 -13.04 9.31 -3.73
C THR A 104 -11.54 9.17 -3.52
N GLU A 105 -11.19 8.16 -2.72
CA GLU A 105 -9.82 7.70 -2.47
C GLU A 105 -8.97 7.57 -3.75
N GLU A 106 -9.60 7.50 -4.93
CA GLU A 106 -9.01 7.57 -6.27
C GLU A 106 -8.11 8.79 -6.52
N GLY A 107 -8.45 9.98 -6.00
CA GLY A 107 -7.59 11.17 -6.16
C GLY A 107 -6.25 11.02 -5.42
N ASN A 108 -6.29 10.42 -4.23
CA ASN A 108 -5.11 10.05 -3.47
C ASN A 108 -4.43 8.79 -4.05
N SER A 109 -5.19 7.87 -4.64
CA SER A 109 -4.68 6.69 -5.34
C SER A 109 -3.90 7.08 -6.58
N ILE A 110 -4.34 8.06 -7.38
CA ILE A 110 -3.57 8.53 -8.53
C ILE A 110 -2.25 9.16 -8.06
N LEU A 111 -2.27 9.94 -6.98
CA LEU A 111 -1.06 10.50 -6.39
C LEU A 111 -0.13 9.39 -5.87
N CYS A 112 -0.67 8.35 -5.23
CA CYS A 112 0.08 7.16 -4.81
C CYS A 112 0.62 6.34 -6.00
N ASP A 113 -0.21 5.92 -6.94
CA ASP A 113 0.14 5.13 -8.12
C ASP A 113 1.19 5.82 -8.96
N VAL A 114 1.08 7.14 -9.09
CA VAL A 114 2.02 7.94 -9.86
C VAL A 114 3.30 8.23 -9.10
N LEU A 115 3.27 8.52 -7.79
CA LEU A 115 4.48 8.67 -6.97
C LEU A 115 5.22 7.33 -6.81
N CYS A 116 4.50 6.22 -6.75
CA CYS A 116 5.06 4.87 -6.69
C CYS A 116 5.65 4.44 -8.05
N ASN A 117 5.03 4.80 -9.19
CA ASN A 117 5.59 4.49 -10.51
C ASN A 117 6.72 5.43 -10.97
N ALA A 118 6.74 6.70 -10.54
CA ALA A 118 7.80 7.64 -10.92
C ALA A 118 9.20 7.18 -10.43
N ASN A 119 9.26 6.34 -9.39
CA ASN A 119 10.50 5.72 -8.92
C ASN A 119 10.95 4.51 -9.78
N ASN A 120 10.11 4.01 -10.69
CA ASN A 120 10.39 2.80 -11.49
C ASN A 120 10.61 3.06 -13.00
N ILE A 121 10.33 4.26 -13.54
CA ILE A 121 10.32 4.50 -15.01
C ILE A 121 11.60 5.17 -15.56
N SER A 122 12.63 5.42 -14.74
CA SER A 122 13.84 6.15 -15.21
C SER A 122 14.92 5.32 -15.93
N ALA A 123 14.65 4.10 -16.43
CA ALA A 123 15.71 3.23 -16.95
C ALA A 123 15.61 2.82 -18.44
N ASP A 124 14.51 3.09 -19.15
CA ASP A 124 14.31 2.45 -20.47
C ASP A 124 13.92 3.42 -21.61
N SER A 125 14.71 4.49 -21.75
CA SER A 125 14.65 5.34 -22.95
C SER A 125 16.05 5.58 -23.51
N SER A 126 16.58 4.55 -24.17
CA SER A 126 17.69 4.71 -25.10
C SER A 126 17.47 3.86 -26.36
N LEU A 127 16.66 4.39 -27.28
CA LEU A 127 16.58 3.87 -28.64
C LEU A 127 16.79 5.01 -29.66
N ILE A 128 17.78 4.78 -30.53
CA ILE A 128 18.06 5.42 -31.82
C ILE A 128 18.80 6.78 -31.77
N MET A 129 20.14 6.70 -31.80
CA MET A 129 21.02 7.74 -32.34
C MET A 129 21.55 7.28 -33.70
N PRO A 130 21.38 8.04 -34.80
CA PRO A 130 21.92 7.67 -36.11
C PRO A 130 23.45 7.75 -36.13
N LYS A 131 24.04 6.77 -36.82
CA LYS A 131 25.46 6.78 -37.23
C LYS A 131 25.70 7.91 -38.23
N GLU A 132 26.98 8.28 -38.33
CA GLU A 132 27.65 9.15 -39.32
C GLU A 132 27.83 10.63 -38.91
N TYR A 133 29.05 10.97 -38.48
CA TYR A 133 29.93 11.84 -39.27
C TYR A 133 31.37 11.78 -38.71
N SER A 134 32.26 11.11 -39.44
CA SER A 134 33.70 11.36 -39.38
C SER A 134 34.03 12.40 -40.45
N GLN A 135 34.58 13.55 -40.06
CA GLN A 135 35.51 14.29 -40.92
C GLN A 135 36.37 15.28 -40.12
N ASN A 136 37.65 15.27 -40.49
CA ASN A 136 38.75 16.13 -40.08
C ASN A 136 38.44 17.64 -40.12
N VAL A 137 39.14 18.43 -39.30
CA VAL A 137 39.91 19.67 -39.61
C VAL A 137 40.52 20.13 -38.25
N GLN A 138 41.81 19.98 -38.00
CA GLN A 138 42.95 20.85 -38.35
C GLN A 138 43.12 22.09 -37.44
N GLU A 139 44.31 22.15 -36.83
CA GLU A 139 45.09 23.32 -36.39
C GLU A 139 44.38 24.51 -35.71
N ARG A 140 44.78 24.79 -34.46
CA ARG A 140 45.20 26.14 -34.09
C ARG A 140 46.20 26.16 -32.94
N GLN A 141 47.30 26.84 -33.23
CA GLN A 141 48.40 27.21 -32.36
C GLN A 141 47.94 28.17 -31.25
N GLY A 142 48.63 28.06 -30.10
CA GLY A 142 49.12 29.17 -29.28
C GLY A 142 48.12 30.19 -28.72
N ASN A 143 47.98 30.22 -27.40
CA ASN A 143 48.40 31.42 -26.67
C ASN A 143 48.64 31.13 -25.19
N VAL A 144 49.82 31.55 -24.75
CA VAL A 144 50.25 31.69 -23.36
C VAL A 144 49.69 33.01 -22.84
N GLU A 145 49.17 32.97 -21.62
CA GLU A 145 48.97 34.06 -20.63
C GLU A 145 47.60 33.86 -19.97
N ASN A 146 47.56 33.52 -18.69
CA ASN A 146 47.58 34.53 -17.64
C ASN A 146 47.37 33.88 -16.26
N ILE A 147 48.08 34.42 -15.29
CA ILE A 147 48.11 34.03 -13.89
C ILE A 147 46.80 34.44 -13.23
N GLY A 148 46.10 33.50 -12.60
CA GLY A 148 44.92 33.74 -11.78
C GLY A 148 45.00 32.94 -10.49
N THR A 149 45.41 33.61 -9.42
CA THR A 149 45.37 33.14 -8.03
C THR A 149 43.96 32.68 -7.65
N ASN A 150 43.78 31.38 -7.42
CA ASN A 150 42.56 30.85 -6.81
C ASN A 150 42.86 30.33 -5.41
N ASP A 151 42.43 31.11 -4.42
CA ASP A 151 42.25 30.71 -3.03
C ASP A 151 41.36 29.47 -2.94
N LEU A 152 41.98 28.32 -2.65
CA LEU A 152 41.28 27.13 -2.16
C LEU A 152 40.83 27.40 -0.72
N SER A 153 39.64 27.98 -0.61
CA SER A 153 38.86 27.95 0.62
C SER A 153 38.25 26.56 0.79
N CYS A 154 38.64 25.92 1.88
CA CYS A 154 38.16 24.64 2.36
C CYS A 154 36.62 24.63 2.49
N PRO A 155 35.89 23.66 1.92
CA PRO A 155 34.46 23.54 2.20
C PRO A 155 34.29 23.04 3.63
N LYS A 156 33.76 23.91 4.50
CA LYS A 156 33.21 23.53 5.80
C LYS A 156 32.10 22.51 5.57
N MET A 157 32.35 21.28 5.98
CA MET A 157 31.32 20.26 6.16
C MET A 157 30.29 20.78 7.16
N PRO A 158 28.99 20.81 6.85
CA PRO A 158 27.98 21.06 7.86
C PRO A 158 27.89 19.84 8.77
N GLU A 159 27.97 20.14 10.07
CA GLU A 159 27.85 19.22 11.18
C GLU A 159 26.54 18.41 11.07
N GLU A 160 26.71 17.09 11.18
CA GLU A 160 25.81 16.09 11.74
C GLU A 160 24.43 16.62 12.16
N SER A 161 23.48 16.60 11.21
CA SER A 161 22.06 16.61 11.55
C SER A 161 21.68 15.22 12.06
N SER A 162 21.74 15.10 13.38
CA SER A 162 21.07 14.10 14.20
C SER A 162 19.63 13.88 13.71
N TRP A 163 19.39 12.72 13.11
CA TRP A 163 18.08 12.27 12.62
C TRP A 163 17.39 11.32 13.61
N LEU A 164 17.62 11.48 14.91
CA LEU A 164 16.98 10.66 15.93
C LEU A 164 16.53 11.55 17.09
N ASP A 165 15.29 12.05 17.02
CA ASP A 165 14.34 11.97 18.13
C ASP A 165 12.93 12.41 17.68
N LEU A 166 12.11 11.46 17.25
CA LEU A 166 10.65 11.61 17.13
C LEU A 166 10.01 10.27 17.51
N THR A 167 10.17 9.89 18.77
CA THR A 167 9.23 8.98 19.44
C THR A 167 8.76 9.65 20.71
N ASP A 168 7.77 10.54 20.57
CA ASP A 168 6.93 10.98 21.69
C ASP A 168 5.55 11.43 21.16
N GLY A 169 4.50 10.85 21.75
CA GLY A 169 3.07 11.17 21.56
C GLY A 169 2.43 10.38 20.41
N ASP A 170 1.49 9.47 20.60
CA ASP A 170 0.30 9.59 21.42
C ASP A 170 -0.38 8.21 21.52
N GLU A 171 -0.67 7.77 22.73
CA GLU A 171 -1.51 6.60 23.01
C GLU A 171 -2.97 6.96 22.69
N SER A 172 -3.38 6.78 21.44
CA SER A 172 -4.80 6.77 21.09
C SER A 172 -5.32 5.33 21.15
N GLN A 173 -5.91 4.98 22.29
CA GLN A 173 -6.79 3.82 22.45
C GLN A 173 -7.92 3.88 21.40
N THR A 174 -7.74 3.20 20.27
CA THR A 174 -8.84 2.86 19.37
C THR A 174 -9.54 1.64 19.94
N SER A 175 -10.50 1.92 20.83
CA SER A 175 -11.51 0.96 21.27
C SER A 175 -12.37 0.61 20.06
N ILE A 176 -12.05 -0.50 19.39
CA ILE A 176 -12.88 -1.09 18.34
C ILE A 176 -14.13 -1.64 19.04
N GLN A 177 -15.18 -0.82 19.12
CA GLN A 177 -16.53 -1.31 19.35
C GLN A 177 -16.93 -2.15 18.15
N VAL A 178 -16.76 -3.46 18.29
CA VAL A 178 -17.42 -4.45 17.44
C VAL A 178 -18.92 -4.28 17.65
N ALA A 179 -19.58 -3.63 16.70
CA ALA A 179 -21.02 -3.58 16.62
C ALA A 179 -21.55 -5.02 16.48
N GLN A 180 -22.02 -5.58 17.58
CA GLN A 180 -22.87 -6.76 17.59
C GLN A 180 -24.18 -6.41 16.87
N LEU A 181 -24.26 -6.75 15.59
CA LEU A 181 -25.52 -6.90 14.86
C LEU A 181 -26.23 -8.17 15.38
N ASN A 182 -26.79 -8.06 16.59
CA ASN A 182 -27.85 -8.95 17.05
C ASN A 182 -29.16 -8.47 16.43
N GLY A 183 -29.41 -8.91 15.19
CA GLY A 183 -30.73 -8.88 14.58
C GLY A 183 -31.66 -9.89 15.24
N SER A 184 -32.08 -9.63 16.48
CA SER A 184 -33.25 -10.27 17.07
C SER A 184 -34.48 -9.61 16.48
N GLY A 185 -35.00 -10.20 15.41
CA GLY A 185 -36.31 -9.88 14.87
C GLY A 185 -37.40 -10.29 15.83
N ASP A 186 -37.63 -9.49 16.87
CA ASP A 186 -38.86 -9.52 17.66
C ASP A 186 -40.00 -9.01 16.76
N THR A 187 -40.59 -9.92 15.98
CA THR A 187 -41.95 -9.72 15.50
C THR A 187 -42.88 -9.75 16.71
N LYS A 188 -43.08 -8.58 17.32
CA LYS A 188 -44.30 -8.25 18.07
C LYS A 188 -45.48 -8.47 17.13
N LYS A 189 -45.96 -9.72 17.06
CA LYS A 189 -47.34 -9.98 16.70
C LYS A 189 -48.17 -9.49 17.87
N GLU A 190 -48.82 -8.35 17.67
CA GLU A 190 -50.03 -7.98 18.38
C GLU A 190 -51.03 -9.13 18.29
N THR A 191 -50.98 -10.07 19.23
CA THR A 191 -52.18 -10.79 19.64
C THR A 191 -53.03 -9.78 20.40
N LYS A 192 -53.83 -9.04 19.63
CA LYS A 192 -55.03 -8.38 20.12
C LYS A 192 -55.78 -9.39 20.98
N SER A 193 -55.75 -9.17 22.29
CA SER A 193 -56.66 -9.80 23.23
C SER A 193 -58.06 -9.32 22.85
N ILE A 194 -58.72 -10.10 22.00
CA ILE A 194 -60.16 -9.95 21.75
C ILE A 194 -60.81 -10.39 23.06
N GLN A 195 -61.07 -9.41 23.92
CA GLN A 195 -62.12 -9.53 24.93
C GLN A 195 -63.41 -9.84 24.18
N PHE A 196 -63.78 -11.12 24.13
CA PHE A 196 -65.17 -11.49 23.90
C PHE A 196 -65.97 -10.90 25.06
N LYS A 197 -66.65 -9.79 24.79
CA LYS A 197 -67.81 -9.38 25.58
C LYS A 197 -68.81 -10.51 25.49
N ASP A 198 -69.08 -11.14 26.62
CA ASP A 198 -70.30 -11.92 26.84
C ASP A 198 -71.51 -10.99 26.72
N ASP A 199 -71.92 -10.70 25.48
CA ASP A 199 -73.27 -10.23 25.17
C ASP A 199 -74.19 -11.46 25.05
N THR A 200 -74.34 -12.19 26.16
CA THR A 200 -75.56 -12.98 26.38
C THR A 200 -76.65 -12.02 26.80
N THR A 201 -77.27 -11.41 25.80
CA THR A 201 -78.60 -10.83 25.92
C THR A 201 -79.55 -11.95 26.33
N THR A 202 -79.74 -12.11 27.64
CA THR A 202 -80.86 -12.82 28.23
C THR A 202 -82.12 -12.09 27.76
N LYS A 203 -82.72 -12.57 26.67
CA LYS A 203 -84.13 -12.32 26.36
C LYS A 203 -84.96 -12.89 27.50
N GLU A 204 -85.24 -12.02 28.47
CA GLU A 204 -86.55 -11.76 29.02
C GLU A 204 -87.59 -12.86 28.68
N VAL A 205 -87.56 -13.95 29.44
CA VAL A 205 -88.74 -14.80 29.57
C VAL A 205 -89.69 -14.04 30.47
N VAL A 206 -90.60 -13.33 29.81
CA VAL A 206 -91.79 -12.69 30.37
C VAL A 206 -92.46 -13.63 31.36
N ASP A 207 -92.46 -13.24 32.64
CA ASP A 207 -93.22 -13.85 33.73
C ASP A 207 -94.71 -13.55 33.52
N GLY A 208 -95.30 -14.26 32.55
CA GLY A 208 -96.72 -14.25 32.27
C GLY A 208 -97.47 -15.16 33.24
N LYS A 209 -97.68 -14.70 34.48
CA LYS A 209 -98.77 -15.21 35.33
C LYS A 209 -100.11 -14.90 34.65
N VAL A 210 -100.53 -15.76 33.73
CA VAL A 210 -101.90 -15.78 33.23
C VAL A 210 -102.79 -16.28 34.37
N PRO A 211 -103.82 -15.52 34.79
CA PRO A 211 -104.76 -15.96 35.80
C PRO A 211 -105.55 -17.15 35.26
N LEU A 212 -105.35 -18.31 35.87
CA LEU A 212 -106.23 -19.48 35.71
C LEU A 212 -107.64 -19.06 36.13
N LYS A 213 -108.48 -18.72 35.15
CA LYS A 213 -109.91 -18.58 35.35
C LYS A 213 -110.47 -19.96 35.68
N ASN A 214 -111.02 -20.08 36.88
CA ASN A 214 -111.92 -21.17 37.28
C ASN A 214 -113.04 -21.31 36.25
N THR A 215 -112.99 -22.38 35.46
CA THR A 215 -114.14 -22.89 34.72
C THR A 215 -114.43 -24.29 35.22
N ASN A 216 -115.43 -24.38 36.10
CA ASN A 216 -116.12 -25.62 36.47
C ASN A 216 -116.91 -26.13 35.25
N PHE A 217 -116.19 -26.67 34.27
CA PHE A 217 -116.76 -27.43 33.16
C PHE A 217 -115.75 -28.52 32.83
N VAL A 218 -116.13 -29.77 33.03
CA VAL A 218 -115.35 -30.96 32.69
C VAL A 218 -116.00 -31.59 31.44
N PRO A 219 -115.50 -31.31 30.22
CA PRO A 219 -115.89 -32.01 29.01
C PRO A 219 -115.22 -33.39 28.97
N ALA A 220 -115.82 -34.35 28.26
CA ALA A 220 -115.30 -35.71 28.10
C ALA A 220 -113.88 -35.80 27.47
N ASP A 221 -113.38 -34.72 26.85
CA ASP A 221 -112.12 -34.64 26.10
C ASP A 221 -110.87 -34.30 26.96
N TRP A 222 -111.04 -34.07 28.26
CA TRP A 222 -109.91 -33.80 29.16
C TRP A 222 -109.01 -35.01 29.39
N LYS A 223 -109.56 -36.22 29.30
CA LYS A 223 -108.78 -37.45 29.43
C LYS A 223 -107.76 -37.57 28.29
N ASP A 224 -108.18 -37.33 27.06
CA ASP A 224 -107.31 -37.35 25.87
C ASP A 224 -106.27 -36.24 25.91
N THR A 225 -106.64 -35.07 26.44
CA THR A 225 -105.69 -33.96 26.65
C THR A 225 -104.63 -34.30 27.70
N ILE A 226 -105.02 -34.93 28.81
CA ILE A 226 -104.09 -35.40 29.84
C ILE A 226 -103.19 -36.50 29.30
N GLU A 227 -103.72 -37.46 28.53
CA GLU A 227 -102.94 -38.54 27.92
C GLU A 227 -101.95 -38.01 26.87
N ALA A 228 -102.36 -37.05 26.03
CA ALA A 228 -101.48 -36.37 25.10
C ALA A 228 -100.37 -35.57 25.81
N LEU A 229 -100.69 -34.91 26.93
CA LEU A 229 -99.69 -34.22 27.77
C LEU A 229 -98.74 -35.20 28.46
N GLN A 230 -99.24 -36.36 28.93
CA GLN A 230 -98.41 -37.42 29.50
C GLN A 230 -97.46 -38.05 28.46
N MET A 231 -97.95 -38.30 27.24
CA MET A 231 -97.13 -38.75 26.12
C MET A 231 -96.05 -37.74 25.76
N ARG A 232 -96.41 -36.45 25.62
CA ARG A 232 -95.45 -35.37 25.31
C ARG A 232 -94.43 -35.18 26.44
N LEU A 233 -94.84 -35.31 27.70
CA LEU A 233 -93.94 -35.27 28.84
C LEU A 233 -92.95 -36.44 28.80
N THR A 234 -93.43 -37.64 28.51
CA THR A 234 -92.58 -38.85 28.39
C THR A 234 -91.59 -38.73 27.22
N GLU A 235 -92.05 -38.22 26.08
CA GLU A 235 -91.20 -37.91 24.93
C GLU A 235 -90.13 -36.86 25.27
N THR A 236 -90.52 -35.79 25.99
CA THR A 236 -89.57 -34.74 26.44
C THR A 236 -88.56 -35.30 27.44
N LEU A 237 -88.97 -36.20 28.34
CA LEU A 237 -88.06 -36.88 29.27
C LEU A 237 -87.07 -37.78 28.53
N ASN A 238 -87.53 -38.57 27.54
CA ASN A 238 -86.65 -39.38 26.71
C ASN A 238 -85.66 -38.52 25.91
N GLN A 239 -86.12 -37.41 25.32
CA GLN A 239 -85.27 -36.45 24.63
C GLN A 239 -84.21 -35.84 25.58
N ASN A 240 -84.58 -35.53 26.82
CA ASN A 240 -83.63 -35.06 27.83
C ASN A 240 -82.60 -36.13 28.22
N GLU A 241 -83.01 -37.40 28.34
CA GLU A 241 -82.08 -38.51 28.58
C GLU A 241 -81.13 -38.72 27.40
N ASP A 242 -81.62 -38.61 26.16
CA ASP A 242 -80.79 -38.68 24.95
C ASP A 242 -79.79 -37.53 24.86
N LEU A 243 -80.23 -36.30 25.13
CA LEU A 243 -79.36 -35.13 25.21
C LEU A 243 -78.30 -35.31 26.29
N LYS A 244 -78.66 -35.85 27.46
CA LYS A 244 -77.71 -36.14 28.53
C LYS A 244 -76.68 -37.18 28.12
N ARG A 245 -77.10 -38.27 27.46
CA ARG A 245 -76.18 -39.28 26.91
C ARG A 245 -75.24 -38.70 25.86
N MET A 246 -75.74 -37.85 24.96
CA MET A 246 -74.91 -37.16 23.98
C MET A 246 -73.90 -36.22 24.65
N LEU A 247 -74.32 -35.48 25.69
CA LEU A 247 -73.45 -34.57 26.44
C LEU A 247 -72.35 -35.34 27.19
N GLU A 248 -72.68 -36.47 27.82
CA GLU A 248 -71.70 -37.36 28.46
C GLU A 248 -70.72 -37.97 27.43
N SER A 249 -71.22 -38.38 26.26
CA SER A 249 -70.37 -38.86 25.14
C SER A 249 -69.45 -37.75 24.60
N GLN A 250 -69.92 -36.51 24.50
CA GLN A 250 -69.09 -35.38 24.07
C GLN A 250 -68.05 -35.01 25.13
N ASN A 251 -68.41 -35.03 26.42
CA ASN A 251 -67.46 -34.76 27.50
C ASN A 251 -66.35 -35.82 27.59
N THR A 252 -66.70 -37.10 27.38
CA THR A 252 -65.70 -38.17 27.33
C THR A 252 -64.77 -38.02 26.12
N ALA A 253 -65.32 -37.73 24.92
CA ALA A 253 -64.51 -37.44 23.73
C ALA A 253 -63.56 -36.25 23.94
N LEU A 254 -64.06 -35.14 24.49
CA LEU A 254 -63.24 -33.97 24.84
C LEU A 254 -62.14 -34.31 25.85
N SER A 255 -62.44 -35.14 26.86
CA SER A 255 -61.42 -35.58 27.82
C SER A 255 -60.31 -36.40 27.15
N TYR A 256 -60.63 -37.26 26.19
CA TYR A 256 -59.63 -37.99 25.40
C TYR A 256 -58.82 -37.06 24.49
N GLU A 257 -59.45 -36.10 23.83
CA GLU A 257 -58.75 -35.12 23.00
C GLU A 257 -57.78 -34.25 23.81
N VAL A 258 -58.18 -33.80 25.01
CA VAL A 258 -57.31 -33.03 25.91
C VAL A 258 -56.08 -33.84 26.31
N LYS A 259 -56.26 -35.11 26.71
CA LYS A 259 -55.13 -36.00 27.04
C LYS A 259 -54.21 -36.26 25.84
N ALA A 260 -54.78 -36.45 24.66
CA ALA A 260 -53.99 -36.63 23.43
C ALA A 260 -53.19 -35.36 23.10
N ARG A 261 -53.78 -34.17 23.30
CA ARG A 261 -53.12 -32.88 23.12
C ARG A 261 -51.96 -32.69 24.09
N GLU A 262 -52.16 -33.00 25.37
CA GLU A 262 -51.12 -32.95 26.40
C GLU A 262 -49.95 -33.90 26.08
N GLU A 263 -50.23 -35.10 25.55
CA GLU A 263 -49.19 -36.04 25.13
C GLU A 263 -48.39 -35.52 23.93
N VAL A 264 -49.08 -34.96 22.92
CA VAL A 264 -48.43 -34.36 21.74
C VAL A 264 -47.59 -33.14 22.15
N GLU A 265 -48.09 -32.28 23.02
CA GLU A 265 -47.37 -31.12 23.54
C GLU A 265 -46.13 -31.55 24.34
N GLY A 266 -46.25 -32.59 25.17
CA GLY A 266 -45.12 -33.17 25.89
C GLY A 266 -44.05 -33.75 24.97
N LYS A 267 -44.44 -34.41 23.86
CA LYS A 267 -43.51 -34.90 22.83
C LYS A 267 -42.84 -33.75 22.08
N LEU A 268 -43.60 -32.72 21.71
CA LEU A 268 -43.09 -31.54 21.02
C LEU A 268 -42.08 -30.79 21.88
N LYS A 269 -42.36 -30.61 23.18
CA LYS A 269 -41.46 -29.98 24.15
C LYS A 269 -40.15 -30.76 24.27
N LYS A 270 -40.20 -32.08 24.44
CA LYS A 270 -38.99 -32.93 24.48
C LYS A 270 -38.18 -32.84 23.18
N SER A 271 -38.85 -32.82 22.03
CA SER A 271 -38.17 -32.64 20.75
C SER A 271 -37.48 -31.29 20.66
N SER A 272 -38.13 -30.21 21.11
CA SER A 272 -37.55 -28.86 21.14
C SER A 272 -36.32 -28.79 22.04
N GLU A 273 -36.38 -29.37 23.24
CA GLU A 273 -35.26 -29.42 24.18
C GLU A 273 -34.06 -30.22 23.61
N LEU A 274 -34.31 -31.28 22.83
CA LEU A 274 -33.24 -32.02 22.15
C LEU A 274 -32.59 -31.20 21.04
N PHE A 275 -33.37 -30.48 20.23
CA PHE A 275 -32.85 -29.60 19.20
C PHE A 275 -32.02 -28.45 19.79
N GLU A 276 -32.48 -27.87 20.91
CA GLU A 276 -31.74 -26.81 21.61
C GLU A 276 -30.38 -27.31 22.11
N LYS A 277 -30.35 -28.48 22.77
CA LYS A 277 -29.08 -29.12 23.19
C LYS A 277 -28.17 -29.45 22.02
N GLN A 278 -28.71 -29.92 20.91
CA GLN A 278 -27.92 -30.21 19.72
C GLN A 278 -27.32 -28.92 19.13
N SER A 279 -28.10 -27.84 19.09
CA SER A 279 -27.64 -26.52 18.66
C SER A 279 -26.53 -25.99 19.55
N GLU A 280 -26.65 -26.13 20.87
CA GLU A 280 -25.63 -25.72 21.84
C GLU A 280 -24.32 -26.49 21.65
N ILE A 281 -24.39 -27.81 21.46
CA ILE A 281 -23.19 -28.65 21.21
C ILE A 281 -22.50 -28.24 19.91
N ILE A 282 -23.25 -27.94 18.85
CA ILE A 282 -22.68 -27.48 17.58
C ILE A 282 -22.02 -26.11 17.76
N HIS A 283 -22.65 -25.21 18.51
CA HIS A 283 -22.10 -23.88 18.79
C HIS A 283 -20.77 -23.96 19.55
N VAL A 284 -20.71 -24.73 20.63
CA VAL A 284 -19.47 -24.93 21.41
C VAL A 284 -18.37 -25.54 20.54
N ARG A 285 -18.69 -26.55 19.74
CA ARG A 285 -17.72 -27.18 18.83
C ARG A 285 -17.18 -26.21 17.78
N ASN A 286 -18.04 -25.36 17.22
CA ASN A 286 -17.64 -24.34 16.26
C ASN A 286 -16.75 -23.29 16.93
N GLU A 287 -17.10 -22.83 18.13
CA GLU A 287 -16.30 -21.86 18.89
C GLU A 287 -14.89 -22.40 19.19
N GLU A 288 -14.78 -23.67 19.60
CA GLU A 288 -13.48 -24.33 19.80
C GLU A 288 -12.67 -24.46 18.51
N ALA A 289 -13.33 -24.78 17.40
CA ALA A 289 -12.69 -24.86 16.09
C ALA A 289 -12.16 -23.49 15.63
N PHE A 290 -12.94 -22.42 15.84
CA PHE A 290 -12.52 -21.05 15.54
C PHE A 290 -11.34 -20.62 16.41
N LYS A 291 -11.37 -20.87 17.72
CA LYS A 291 -10.23 -20.56 18.60
C LYS A 291 -8.96 -21.29 18.19
N LYS A 292 -9.05 -22.58 17.82
CA LYS A 292 -7.89 -23.34 17.31
C LYS A 292 -7.35 -22.74 16.01
N PHE A 293 -8.23 -22.41 15.08
CA PHE A 293 -7.84 -21.77 13.82
C PHE A 293 -7.15 -20.41 14.07
N GLU A 294 -7.73 -19.56 14.92
CA GLU A 294 -7.16 -18.26 15.30
C GLU A 294 -5.77 -18.41 15.93
N THR A 295 -5.59 -19.35 16.88
CA THR A 295 -4.27 -19.62 17.46
C THR A 295 -3.25 -20.12 16.45
N SER A 296 -3.69 -20.92 15.46
CA SER A 296 -2.83 -21.42 14.39
C SER A 296 -2.36 -20.28 13.48
N VAL A 297 -3.28 -19.41 13.05
CA VAL A 297 -2.97 -18.24 12.21
C VAL A 297 -2.06 -17.27 12.96
N GLN A 298 -2.31 -17.04 14.25
CA GLN A 298 -1.48 -16.16 15.06
C GLN A 298 -0.05 -16.69 15.21
N MET A 299 0.12 -18.00 15.33
CA MET A 299 1.43 -18.65 15.38
C MET A 299 2.17 -18.51 14.04
N GLU A 300 1.51 -18.79 12.90
CA GLU A 300 2.10 -18.58 11.58
C GLU A 300 2.50 -17.11 11.34
N LEU A 301 1.67 -16.16 11.78
CA LEU A 301 1.97 -14.74 11.69
C LEU A 301 3.22 -14.36 12.51
N ASN A 302 3.33 -14.90 13.73
CA ASN A 302 4.49 -14.67 14.58
C ASN A 302 5.77 -15.27 13.98
N ASP A 303 5.69 -16.46 13.36
CA ASP A 303 6.82 -17.11 12.70
C ASP A 303 7.32 -16.30 11.50
N VAL A 304 6.40 -15.79 10.67
CA VAL A 304 6.72 -14.92 9.53
C VAL A 304 7.34 -13.60 10.01
N HIS A 305 6.78 -13.00 11.05
CA HIS A 305 7.32 -11.78 11.64
C HIS A 305 8.74 -11.98 12.18
N HIS A 306 8.96 -13.07 12.91
CA HIS A 306 10.27 -13.43 13.45
C HIS A 306 11.30 -13.70 12.34
N SER A 307 10.91 -14.42 11.28
CA SER A 307 11.76 -14.67 10.10
C SER A 307 12.17 -13.37 9.41
N TYR A 308 11.23 -12.43 9.24
CA TYR A 308 11.52 -11.12 8.67
C TYR A 308 12.48 -10.30 9.54
N GLN A 309 12.30 -10.34 10.86
CA GLN A 309 13.17 -9.66 11.80
C GLN A 309 14.62 -10.19 11.74
N ILE A 310 14.80 -11.52 11.73
CA ILE A 310 16.12 -12.14 11.56
C ILE A 310 16.79 -11.66 10.27
N ARG A 311 16.06 -11.69 9.14
CA ARG A 311 16.60 -11.25 7.84
C ARG A 311 17.01 -9.79 7.84
N MET A 312 16.27 -8.92 8.53
CA MET A 312 16.66 -7.51 8.68
C MET A 312 17.93 -7.35 9.51
N GLU A 313 18.05 -8.09 10.61
CA GLU A 313 19.25 -8.06 11.48
C GLU A 313 20.49 -8.58 10.75
N GLU A 314 20.37 -9.66 9.98
CA GLU A 314 21.44 -10.18 9.13
C GLU A 314 21.88 -9.17 8.07
N MET A 315 20.92 -8.53 7.38
CA MET A 315 21.22 -7.51 6.39
C MET A 315 21.93 -6.30 7.02
N LYS A 316 21.46 -5.86 8.19
CA LYS A 316 22.08 -4.77 8.95
C LYS A 316 23.53 -5.11 9.34
N ALA A 317 23.75 -6.30 9.90
CA ALA A 317 25.09 -6.77 10.27
C ALA A 317 26.04 -6.83 9.07
N ASN A 318 25.56 -7.29 7.92
CA ASN A 318 26.34 -7.33 6.68
C ASN A 318 26.77 -5.93 6.20
N TYR A 319 25.86 -4.94 6.22
CA TYR A 319 26.21 -3.57 5.86
C TYR A 319 27.17 -2.92 6.85
N GLU A 320 26.99 -3.15 8.15
CA GLU A 320 27.91 -2.66 9.18
C GLU A 320 29.32 -3.24 9.01
N ALA A 321 29.42 -4.54 8.71
CA ALA A 321 30.70 -5.20 8.40
C ALA A 321 31.36 -4.60 7.15
N ARG A 322 30.59 -4.35 6.08
CA ARG A 322 31.11 -3.74 4.85
C ARG A 322 31.59 -2.30 5.05
N ILE A 323 30.88 -1.52 5.87
CA ILE A 323 31.30 -0.17 6.25
C ILE A 323 32.62 -0.22 7.04
N ALA A 324 32.76 -1.16 7.97
CA ALA A 324 33.99 -1.33 8.74
C ALA A 324 35.19 -1.72 7.86
N GLU A 325 34.99 -2.60 6.87
CA GLU A 325 35.99 -3.00 5.89
C GLU A 325 36.48 -1.80 5.05
N ILE A 326 35.56 -1.02 4.48
CA ILE A 326 35.89 0.18 3.67
C ILE A 326 36.66 1.20 4.52
N LYS A 327 36.28 1.41 5.78
CA LYS A 327 37.00 2.30 6.70
C LYS A 327 38.43 1.81 6.96
N LEU A 328 38.61 0.50 7.14
CA LEU A 328 39.93 -0.10 7.36
C LEU A 328 40.83 0.03 6.12
N GLU A 329 40.28 -0.22 4.92
CA GLU A 329 40.98 -0.02 3.65
C GLU A 329 41.44 1.43 3.49
N PHE A 330 40.54 2.39 3.74
CA PHE A 330 40.86 3.82 3.67
C PHE A 330 41.98 4.23 4.64
N GLU A 331 41.95 3.76 5.89
CA GLU A 331 43.00 4.05 6.87
C GLU A 331 44.35 3.41 6.49
N ASN A 332 44.34 2.22 5.88
CA ASN A 332 45.55 1.59 5.36
C ASN A 332 46.15 2.37 4.19
N ASP A 333 45.32 2.81 3.24
CA ASP A 333 45.72 3.65 2.11
C ASP A 333 46.29 5.00 2.57
N LYS A 334 45.66 5.60 3.57
CA LYS A 334 46.13 6.84 4.20
C LYS A 334 47.51 6.64 4.83
N LYS A 335 47.70 5.59 5.62
CA LYS A 335 49.00 5.26 6.21
C LYS A 335 50.08 5.01 5.16
N ALA A 336 49.76 4.32 4.06
CA ALA A 336 50.70 4.10 2.95
C ALA A 336 51.12 5.43 2.31
N LYS A 337 50.18 6.37 2.11
CA LYS A 337 50.48 7.72 1.59
C LYS A 337 51.34 8.53 2.56
N ASP A 338 51.03 8.48 3.86
CA ASP A 338 51.82 9.16 4.89
C ASP A 338 53.26 8.63 4.94
N GLN A 339 53.45 7.32 4.81
CA GLN A 339 54.79 6.71 4.70
C GLN A 339 55.55 7.19 3.46
N GLU A 340 54.88 7.30 2.31
CA GLU A 340 55.51 7.81 1.09
C GLU A 340 55.86 9.31 1.21
N ILE A 341 55.03 10.11 1.87
CA ILE A 341 55.32 11.52 2.16
C ILE A 341 56.59 11.63 3.03
N CYS A 342 56.73 10.79 4.05
CA CYS A 342 57.94 10.74 4.88
C CYS A 342 59.17 10.37 4.06
N ARG A 343 59.08 9.33 3.21
CA ARG A 343 60.17 8.90 2.33
C ARG A 343 60.61 10.01 1.36
N LEU A 344 59.65 10.68 0.72
CA LEU A 344 59.93 11.78 -0.21
C LEU A 344 60.54 12.98 0.51
N SER A 345 60.06 13.31 1.72
CA SER A 345 60.60 14.38 2.55
C SER A 345 62.06 14.13 2.91
N GLU A 346 62.42 12.87 3.22
CA GLU A 346 63.81 12.48 3.48
C GLU A 346 64.70 12.67 2.24
N ILE A 347 64.23 12.24 1.06
CA ILE A 347 64.98 12.42 -0.20
C ILE A 347 65.20 13.90 -0.51
N ILE A 348 64.18 14.73 -0.33
CA ILE A 348 64.27 16.18 -0.54
C ILE A 348 65.28 16.79 0.45
N HIS A 349 65.21 16.41 1.72
CA HIS A 349 66.17 16.87 2.73
C HIS A 349 67.60 16.49 2.37
N GLN A 350 67.84 15.24 1.95
CA GLN A 350 69.16 14.78 1.49
C GLN A 350 69.67 15.59 0.29
N GLN A 351 68.81 15.90 -0.69
CA GLN A 351 69.15 16.73 -1.86
C GLN A 351 69.50 18.17 -1.45
N CYS A 352 68.70 18.78 -0.58
CA CYS A 352 68.98 20.12 -0.04
C CYS A 352 70.33 20.17 0.67
N THR A 353 70.66 19.15 1.47
CA THR A 353 71.96 19.05 2.15
C THR A 353 73.11 18.91 1.15
N ARG A 354 72.98 18.06 0.11
CA ARG A 354 74.00 17.94 -0.94
C ARG A 354 74.24 19.26 -1.66
N MET A 355 73.17 19.94 -2.07
CA MET A 355 73.25 21.24 -2.75
C MET A 355 73.88 22.32 -1.85
N SER A 356 73.53 22.35 -0.56
CA SER A 356 74.14 23.26 0.43
C SER A 356 75.64 23.03 0.55
N ASN A 357 76.07 21.76 0.60
CA ASN A 357 77.49 21.40 0.64
C ASN A 357 78.22 21.81 -0.66
N GLU A 358 77.61 21.61 -1.82
CA GLU A 358 78.17 22.04 -3.11
C GLU A 358 78.31 23.57 -3.21
N ILE A 359 77.28 24.32 -2.78
CA ILE A 359 77.33 25.80 -2.73
C ILE A 359 78.47 26.25 -1.81
N THR A 360 78.62 25.62 -0.65
CA THR A 360 79.70 25.94 0.29
C THR A 360 81.06 25.67 -0.33
N ALA A 361 81.24 24.53 -1.01
CA ALA A 361 82.48 24.19 -1.71
C ALA A 361 82.81 25.17 -2.85
N LEU A 362 81.82 25.55 -3.66
CA LEU A 362 81.98 26.56 -4.71
C LEU A 362 82.37 27.92 -4.12
N LYS A 363 81.76 28.32 -3.00
CA LYS A 363 82.10 29.57 -2.32
C LYS A 363 83.57 29.58 -1.87
N THR A 364 84.03 28.50 -1.22
CA THR A 364 85.44 28.34 -0.83
C THR A 364 86.38 28.36 -2.04
N GLN A 365 85.99 27.72 -3.15
CA GLN A 365 86.79 27.74 -4.39
C GLN A 365 86.88 29.16 -4.96
N VAL A 366 85.78 29.89 -5.08
CA VAL A 366 85.75 31.28 -5.56
C VAL A 366 86.62 32.18 -4.69
N GLU A 367 86.50 32.08 -3.36
CA GLU A 367 87.32 32.83 -2.40
C GLU A 367 88.81 32.53 -2.56
N SER A 368 89.19 31.27 -2.80
CA SER A 368 90.60 30.89 -3.03
C SER A 368 91.18 31.41 -4.35
N THR A 369 90.34 31.61 -5.37
CA THR A 369 90.76 32.06 -6.70
C THR A 369 90.86 33.60 -6.81
N PHE A 370 90.46 34.32 -5.76
CA PHE A 370 90.29 35.78 -5.80
C PHE A 370 91.59 36.59 -5.99
N ASN A 371 92.75 35.94 -5.87
CA ASN A 371 94.10 36.54 -6.04
C ASN A 371 94.61 36.61 -7.50
N HIS A 372 93.83 36.17 -8.49
CA HIS A 372 94.20 36.21 -9.91
C HIS A 372 93.62 37.41 -10.69
N LYS A 373 94.15 37.68 -11.90
CA LYS A 373 93.79 38.81 -12.77
C LYS A 373 92.28 38.85 -13.07
N PRO A 374 91.67 40.04 -13.24
CA PRO A 374 90.23 40.19 -13.42
C PRO A 374 89.68 39.50 -14.68
N GLU A 375 90.46 39.37 -15.75
CA GLU A 375 90.04 38.66 -16.98
C GLU A 375 89.73 37.17 -16.73
N ASP A 376 90.53 36.49 -15.90
CA ASP A 376 90.33 35.07 -15.60
C ASP A 376 89.03 34.84 -14.80
N LYS A 377 88.60 35.84 -14.01
CA LYS A 377 87.34 35.81 -13.25
C LYS A 377 86.13 35.87 -14.18
N ILE A 378 86.17 36.72 -15.21
CA ILE A 378 85.09 36.84 -16.20
C ILE A 378 84.93 35.54 -16.98
N ILE A 379 86.03 34.94 -17.42
CA ILE A 379 86.02 33.66 -18.15
C ILE A 379 85.47 32.54 -17.27
N LEU A 380 85.89 32.46 -16.00
CA LEU A 380 85.37 31.48 -15.04
C LEU A 380 83.85 31.65 -14.84
N LEU A 381 83.38 32.88 -14.62
CA LEU A 381 81.96 33.18 -14.44
C LEU A 381 81.13 32.82 -15.69
N GLN A 382 81.60 33.17 -16.89
CA GLN A 382 80.94 32.78 -18.15
C GLN A 382 80.85 31.26 -18.30
N LYS A 383 81.90 30.53 -17.92
CA LYS A 383 81.92 29.05 -17.94
C LYS A 383 80.94 28.48 -16.90
N CYS A 384 80.86 29.06 -15.71
CA CYS A 384 79.88 28.70 -14.68
C CYS A 384 78.44 28.93 -15.16
N ILE A 385 78.14 30.10 -15.73
CA ILE A 385 76.82 30.43 -16.29
C ILE A 385 76.45 29.44 -17.41
N SER A 386 77.39 29.16 -18.33
CA SER A 386 77.16 28.21 -19.42
C SER A 386 76.90 26.78 -18.91
N LYS A 387 77.62 26.34 -17.88
CA LYS A 387 77.42 25.04 -17.25
C LYS A 387 76.07 24.97 -16.53
N MET A 388 75.71 26.03 -15.80
CA MET A 388 74.43 26.15 -15.11
C MET A 388 73.25 26.12 -16.09
N ASN A 389 73.36 26.83 -17.21
CA ASN A 389 72.33 26.82 -18.26
C ASN A 389 72.15 25.43 -18.90
N LYS A 390 73.25 24.71 -19.15
CA LYS A 390 73.18 23.31 -19.63
C LYS A 390 72.51 22.37 -18.62
N PHE A 391 72.81 22.52 -17.33
CA PHE A 391 72.13 21.75 -16.29
C PHE A 391 70.63 22.08 -16.24
N TYR A 392 70.27 23.36 -16.31
CA TYR A 392 68.88 23.83 -16.32
C TYR A 392 68.08 23.24 -17.48
N GLN A 393 68.60 23.33 -18.71
CA GLN A 393 67.95 22.73 -19.90
C GLN A 393 67.81 21.20 -19.79
N LYS A 394 68.81 20.53 -19.21
CA LYS A 394 68.75 19.08 -18.97
C LYS A 394 67.66 18.73 -17.95
N SER A 395 67.56 19.46 -16.85
CA SER A 395 66.51 19.26 -15.84
C SER A 395 65.12 19.59 -16.38
N GLU A 396 64.98 20.68 -17.13
CA GLU A 396 63.72 21.09 -17.77
C GLU A 396 63.19 20.00 -18.71
N LYS A 397 64.06 19.46 -19.58
CA LYS A 397 63.69 18.37 -20.48
C LYS A 397 63.28 17.10 -19.72
N GLU A 398 63.90 16.81 -18.60
CA GLU A 398 63.55 15.65 -17.77
C GLU A 398 62.20 15.85 -17.06
N TYR A 399 61.94 17.03 -16.49
CA TYR A 399 60.65 17.36 -15.89
C TYR A 399 59.52 17.35 -16.91
N LEU A 400 59.74 17.86 -18.13
CA LEU A 400 58.75 17.78 -19.20
C LEU A 400 58.40 16.32 -19.56
N LYS A 401 59.39 15.42 -19.60
CA LYS A 401 59.12 13.98 -19.78
C LYS A 401 58.33 13.38 -18.63
N GLN A 402 58.63 13.76 -17.39
CA GLN A 402 57.89 13.28 -16.22
C GLN A 402 56.44 13.78 -16.22
N ILE A 403 56.21 15.05 -16.58
CA ILE A 403 54.87 15.62 -16.73
C ILE A 403 54.10 14.87 -17.81
N GLU A 404 54.71 14.60 -18.96
CA GLU A 404 54.06 13.88 -20.06
C GLU A 404 53.70 12.44 -19.65
N LYS A 405 54.62 11.75 -18.95
CA LYS A 405 54.34 10.42 -18.41
C LYS A 405 53.16 10.44 -17.41
N LEU A 406 53.14 11.41 -16.48
CA LEU A 406 52.05 11.55 -15.52
C LEU A 406 50.71 11.85 -16.21
N LYS A 407 50.71 12.64 -17.28
CA LYS A 407 49.49 12.86 -18.09
C LYS A 407 48.98 11.57 -18.72
N GLN A 408 49.87 10.78 -19.31
CA GLN A 408 49.51 9.47 -19.89
C GLN A 408 49.00 8.50 -18.83
N ASP A 409 49.62 8.47 -17.65
CA ASP A 409 49.19 7.62 -16.53
C ASP A 409 47.79 8.02 -16.01
N ILE A 410 47.50 9.34 -15.92
CA ILE A 410 46.16 9.85 -15.56
C ILE A 410 45.13 9.48 -16.64
N GLU A 411 45.44 9.71 -17.92
CA GLU A 411 44.55 9.36 -19.02
C GLU A 411 44.23 7.85 -19.06
N PHE A 412 45.24 7.01 -18.80
CA PHE A 412 45.05 5.57 -18.70
C PHE A 412 44.16 5.20 -17.51
N LYS A 413 44.36 5.83 -16.35
CA LYS A 413 43.55 5.62 -15.15
C LYS A 413 42.08 6.02 -15.37
N ASP A 414 41.83 7.13 -16.04
CA ASP A 414 40.47 7.58 -16.37
C ASP A 414 39.77 6.60 -17.32
N LYS A 415 40.48 6.10 -18.34
CA LYS A 415 39.97 5.05 -19.23
C LYS A 415 39.66 3.76 -18.48
N LEU A 416 40.56 3.35 -17.57
CA LEU A 416 40.36 2.16 -16.74
C LEU A 416 39.13 2.30 -15.83
N GLN A 417 38.97 3.45 -15.16
CA GLN A 417 37.82 3.73 -14.31
C GLN A 417 36.51 3.74 -15.11
N LEU A 418 36.51 4.31 -16.33
CA LEU A 418 35.35 4.27 -17.22
C LEU A 418 34.98 2.83 -17.61
N ILE A 419 35.97 1.99 -17.94
CA ILE A 419 35.74 0.56 -18.22
C ILE A 419 35.16 -0.14 -17.00
N GLN A 420 35.70 0.12 -15.81
CA GLN A 420 35.21 -0.48 -14.56
C GLN A 420 33.75 -0.10 -14.29
N MET A 421 33.40 1.19 -14.38
CA MET A 421 32.03 1.67 -14.18
C MET A 421 31.06 1.07 -15.21
N LYS A 422 31.47 0.96 -16.49
CA LYS A 422 30.65 0.31 -17.52
C LYS A 422 30.47 -1.18 -17.27
N THR A 423 31.50 -1.86 -16.77
CA THR A 423 31.44 -3.29 -16.43
C THR A 423 30.49 -3.51 -15.26
N GLN A 424 30.61 -2.74 -14.17
CA GLN A 424 29.69 -2.79 -13.03
C GLN A 424 28.24 -2.48 -13.43
N HIS A 425 28.04 -1.48 -14.30
CA HIS A 425 26.71 -1.17 -14.82
C HIS A 425 26.12 -2.35 -15.62
N ALA A 426 26.91 -3.00 -16.47
CA ALA A 426 26.47 -4.18 -17.22
C ALA A 426 26.14 -5.35 -16.28
N GLU A 427 26.97 -5.61 -15.27
CA GLU A 427 26.74 -6.63 -14.25
C GLU A 427 25.45 -6.38 -13.47
N LEU A 428 25.22 -5.15 -13.00
CA LEU A 428 23.98 -4.77 -12.30
C LEU A 428 22.75 -4.91 -13.21
N THR A 429 22.87 -4.59 -14.50
CA THR A 429 21.78 -4.75 -15.47
C THR A 429 21.44 -6.23 -15.65
N VAL A 430 22.45 -7.09 -15.79
CA VAL A 430 22.26 -8.54 -15.89
C VAL A 430 21.66 -9.10 -14.60
N GLN A 431 22.20 -8.73 -13.43
CA GLN A 431 21.70 -9.19 -12.14
C GLN A 431 20.23 -8.80 -11.92
N SER A 432 19.87 -7.55 -12.22
CA SER A 432 18.48 -7.07 -12.15
C SER A 432 17.54 -7.87 -13.09
N SER A 433 18.01 -8.26 -14.28
CA SER A 433 17.22 -9.11 -15.18
C SER A 433 17.01 -10.52 -14.63
N VAL A 434 18.03 -11.11 -14.00
CA VAL A 434 17.96 -12.43 -13.37
C VAL A 434 17.02 -12.41 -12.17
N ASP A 435 17.10 -11.39 -11.31
CA ASP A 435 16.24 -11.25 -10.14
C ASP A 435 14.77 -11.05 -10.53
N ARG A 436 14.50 -10.26 -11.59
CA ARG A 436 13.14 -10.13 -12.16
C ARG A 436 12.63 -11.44 -12.71
N GLN A 437 13.45 -12.19 -13.44
CA GLN A 437 13.06 -13.50 -13.98
C GLN A 437 12.73 -14.47 -12.85
N LYS A 438 13.58 -14.53 -11.82
CA LYS A 438 13.34 -15.36 -10.64
C LYS A 438 12.01 -15.01 -9.95
N HIS A 439 11.70 -13.72 -9.81
CA HIS A 439 10.43 -13.30 -9.23
C HIS A 439 9.22 -13.73 -10.08
N ILE A 440 9.33 -13.66 -11.41
CA ILE A 440 8.31 -14.17 -12.33
C ILE A 440 8.16 -15.69 -12.17
N ASP A 441 9.27 -16.42 -12.11
CA ASP A 441 9.25 -17.87 -11.94
C ASP A 441 8.60 -18.28 -10.60
N ASP A 442 8.87 -17.54 -9.52
CA ASP A 442 8.23 -17.74 -8.21
C ASP A 442 6.70 -17.50 -8.28
N ILE A 443 6.25 -16.47 -8.99
CA ILE A 443 4.82 -16.20 -9.20
C ILE A 443 4.18 -17.33 -10.01
N VAL A 444 4.82 -17.77 -11.09
CA VAL A 444 4.31 -18.85 -11.94
C VAL A 444 4.21 -20.15 -11.15
N ASN A 445 5.25 -20.53 -10.41
CA ASN A 445 5.25 -21.72 -9.55
C ASN A 445 4.12 -21.66 -8.51
N ASN A 446 3.89 -20.51 -7.88
CA ASN A 446 2.80 -20.33 -6.91
C ASN A 446 1.41 -20.50 -7.56
N LEU A 447 1.23 -19.98 -8.78
CA LEU A 447 -0.01 -20.14 -9.54
C LEU A 447 -0.22 -21.59 -9.97
N GLU A 448 0.83 -22.28 -10.41
CA GLU A 448 0.79 -23.70 -10.76
C GLU A 448 0.39 -24.56 -9.56
N VAL A 449 0.99 -24.34 -8.38
CA VAL A 449 0.61 -25.05 -7.15
C VAL A 449 -0.84 -24.78 -6.77
N LYS A 450 -1.33 -23.54 -6.90
CA LYS A 450 -2.73 -23.20 -6.63
C LYS A 450 -3.68 -23.89 -7.61
N TYR A 451 -3.31 -23.96 -8.89
CA TYR A 451 -4.09 -24.63 -9.92
C TYR A 451 -4.15 -26.15 -9.70
N ILE A 452 -3.02 -26.79 -9.36
CA ILE A 452 -2.97 -28.21 -9.00
C ILE A 452 -3.91 -28.51 -7.82
N LYS A 453 -3.82 -27.72 -6.74
CA LYS A 453 -4.72 -27.89 -5.57
C LYS A 453 -6.20 -27.73 -5.94
N MET A 454 -6.53 -26.81 -6.85
CA MET A 454 -7.91 -26.63 -7.34
C MET A 454 -8.39 -27.87 -8.10
N LEU A 455 -7.54 -28.44 -8.98
CA LEU A 455 -7.85 -29.65 -9.72
C LEU A 455 -8.04 -30.86 -8.80
N GLU A 456 -7.16 -31.04 -7.81
CA GLU A 456 -7.28 -32.10 -6.80
C GLU A 456 -8.58 -31.98 -6.00
N MET A 457 -8.95 -30.75 -5.61
CA MET A 457 -10.21 -30.48 -4.90
C MET A 457 -11.43 -30.80 -5.77
N HIS A 458 -11.39 -30.42 -7.06
CA HIS A 458 -12.46 -30.71 -8.00
C HIS A 458 -12.59 -32.22 -8.26
N GLU A 459 -11.48 -32.94 -8.45
CA GLU A 459 -11.46 -34.40 -8.60
C GLU A 459 -12.08 -35.08 -7.37
N LYS A 460 -11.70 -34.64 -6.16
CA LYS A 460 -12.27 -35.14 -4.91
C LYS A 460 -13.79 -34.90 -4.83
N GLN A 461 -14.26 -33.73 -5.26
CA GLN A 461 -15.69 -33.41 -5.28
C GLN A 461 -16.47 -34.30 -6.27
N VAL A 462 -15.90 -34.54 -7.46
CA VAL A 462 -16.49 -35.44 -8.46
C VAL A 462 -16.56 -36.87 -7.94
N MET A 463 -15.50 -37.36 -7.27
CA MET A 463 -15.47 -38.70 -6.68
C MET A 463 -16.49 -38.86 -5.55
N GLU A 464 -16.68 -37.85 -4.70
CA GLU A 464 -17.70 -37.87 -3.64
C GLU A 464 -19.12 -37.83 -4.23
N SER A 465 -19.37 -36.99 -5.24
CA SER A 465 -20.66 -36.95 -5.94
C SER A 465 -21.00 -38.30 -6.57
N LYS A 466 -20.02 -38.94 -7.24
CA LYS A 466 -20.19 -40.26 -7.82
C LYS A 466 -20.50 -41.32 -6.75
N LYS A 467 -19.83 -41.26 -5.60
CA LYS A 467 -20.10 -42.16 -4.47
C LYS A 467 -21.53 -42.00 -3.95
N ILE A 468 -22.01 -40.77 -3.79
CA ILE A 468 -23.41 -40.47 -3.40
C ILE A 468 -24.39 -41.03 -4.45
N ASP A 469 -24.09 -40.86 -5.73
CA ASP A 469 -24.92 -41.40 -6.82
C ASP A 469 -24.93 -42.93 -6.82
N ASP A 470 -23.79 -43.58 -6.56
CA ASP A 470 -23.68 -45.04 -6.42
C ASP A 470 -24.47 -45.55 -5.21
N GLU A 471 -24.39 -44.88 -4.05
CA GLU A 471 -25.19 -45.18 -2.86
C GLU A 471 -26.70 -45.03 -3.14
N ARG A 472 -27.09 -43.97 -3.86
CA ARG A 472 -28.48 -43.73 -4.27
C ARG A 472 -28.98 -44.78 -5.26
N LEU A 473 -28.15 -45.16 -6.24
CA LEU A 473 -28.46 -46.23 -7.18
C LEU A 473 -28.62 -47.57 -6.46
N GLN A 474 -27.76 -47.85 -5.47
CA GLN A 474 -27.88 -49.06 -4.65
C GLN A 474 -29.19 -49.06 -3.86
N TYR A 475 -29.51 -47.95 -3.19
CA TYR A 475 -30.78 -47.81 -2.48
C TYR A 475 -32.00 -48.03 -3.39
N LEU A 476 -31.99 -47.48 -4.61
CA LEU A 476 -33.07 -47.69 -5.58
C LEU A 476 -33.17 -49.15 -6.05
N LYS A 477 -32.04 -49.83 -6.26
CA LYS A 477 -32.01 -51.26 -6.58
C LYS A 477 -32.63 -52.09 -5.45
N ASP A 478 -32.24 -51.84 -4.20
CA ASP A 478 -32.78 -52.53 -3.03
C ASP A 478 -34.30 -52.33 -2.90
N LEU A 479 -34.78 -51.13 -3.24
CA LEU A 479 -36.21 -50.79 -3.21
C LEU A 479 -37.00 -51.51 -4.30
N LEU A 480 -36.46 -51.61 -5.52
CA LEU A 480 -37.07 -52.38 -6.61
C LEU A 480 -37.12 -53.88 -6.29
N GLU A 481 -36.05 -54.42 -5.70
CA GLU A 481 -35.98 -55.81 -5.24
C GLU A 481 -37.03 -56.09 -4.17
N LYS A 482 -37.18 -55.19 -3.18
CA LYS A 482 -38.22 -55.28 -2.13
C LYS A 482 -39.65 -55.33 -2.69
N HIS A 483 -39.88 -54.72 -3.85
CA HIS A 483 -41.18 -54.72 -4.53
C HIS A 483 -41.34 -55.79 -5.62
N ASN A 484 -40.38 -56.71 -5.77
CA ASN A 484 -40.36 -57.76 -6.82
C ASN A 484 -40.44 -57.19 -8.26
N ILE A 485 -39.93 -55.98 -8.49
CA ILE A 485 -39.90 -55.37 -9.82
C ILE A 485 -38.58 -55.74 -10.50
N SER A 486 -38.63 -56.65 -11.49
CA SER A 486 -37.45 -57.09 -12.24
C SER A 486 -36.88 -55.95 -13.09
N PHE A 487 -35.77 -55.36 -12.65
CA PHE A 487 -34.99 -54.41 -13.43
C PHE A 487 -33.86 -55.12 -14.19
N LYS A 488 -34.02 -55.27 -15.52
CA LYS A 488 -32.90 -55.66 -16.40
C LYS A 488 -32.14 -54.40 -16.78
N VAL A 489 -30.91 -54.26 -16.30
CA VAL A 489 -29.94 -53.31 -16.84
C VAL A 489 -29.69 -53.72 -18.29
N PHE A 490 -30.01 -52.84 -19.23
CA PHE A 490 -29.75 -53.04 -20.67
C PHE A 490 -28.29 -52.76 -21.01
#